data_AF-A0A0D5NGD9-F1
#
_entry.id   AF-A0A0D5NGD9-F1
#
_cell.length_a   1.000
_cell.length_b   1.000
_cell.length_c   1.000
_cell.angle_alpha   90.00
_cell.angle_beta   90.00
_cell.angle_gamma   90.00
#
_symmetry.space_group_name_H-M   'P 1'
#
loop_
_entity.id
_entity.type
_entity.pdbx_description
1 polymer ?
#
loop_
_entity_poly.entity_id
_entity_poly.type
_entity_poly.pdbx_seq_one_letter_code
_entity_poly.pdbx_strand_id
1 'polypeptide(L)'
;MKPRAWERIDDYTVEQYLLFERGAGRGAADEAVAAVNAPPGNFLPMDRRTPALRWQHLVQYAVNHAVNDFYALPRTARDAKAVHRLLEARWSNRAYLFGMKQRYVTVKSETANRLSRFLAGGAENDEPILSFERVSTPVPELRKELAMLYHLVFASKEGSPSIVRKFIVDDREELREAIVHMAVAVSMNAFGQLPQRIEICSVMSGRRHVYRTDEGSLARALDYIRLIGTCMAGSYTEGRLNCIAH
;
A
#
# COMPACT_ATOMS: atom_id res chain seq x y z
N MET A 1 -6.47 5.55 40.57
CA MET A 1 -6.65 6.44 39.40
C MET A 1 -6.30 5.61 38.18
N LYS A 2 -7.30 5.35 37.33
CA LYS A 2 -7.27 4.32 36.27
C LYS A 2 -6.23 4.67 35.18
N PRO A 3 -5.58 3.65 34.58
CA PRO A 3 -4.55 3.85 33.57
C PRO A 3 -5.15 4.45 32.30
N ARG A 4 -4.44 5.39 31.69
CA ARG A 4 -4.89 6.11 30.48
C ARG A 4 -4.71 5.23 29.25
N ALA A 5 -5.64 5.36 28.31
CA ALA A 5 -5.85 4.50 27.14
C ALA A 5 -4.71 4.43 26.08
N TRP A 6 -3.47 4.75 26.45
CA TRP A 6 -2.27 4.55 25.63
C TRP A 6 -1.33 3.46 26.19
N GLU A 7 -1.71 2.80 27.29
CA GLU A 7 -0.95 1.70 27.90
C GLU A 7 -1.33 0.29 27.38
N ARG A 8 -2.00 0.15 26.23
CA ARG A 8 -2.30 -1.19 25.71
C ARG A 8 -2.47 -1.24 24.19
N ILE A 9 -1.71 -2.16 23.58
CA ILE A 9 -1.95 -2.89 22.32
C ILE A 9 -1.27 -2.33 21.05
N ASP A 10 -0.03 -2.79 20.85
CA ASP A 10 0.49 -3.68 19.78
C ASP A 10 -0.24 -3.80 18.41
N ASP A 11 0.61 -4.05 17.38
CA ASP A 11 0.35 -4.60 16.03
C ASP A 11 -0.43 -3.79 14.97
N TYR A 12 0.28 -2.92 14.21
CA TYR A 12 -0.32 -2.24 13.05
C TYR A 12 0.64 -1.98 11.86
N THR A 13 0.50 -2.79 10.78
CA THR A 13 1.15 -2.50 9.47
C THR A 13 0.25 -2.79 8.25
N VAL A 14 -1.00 -3.26 8.42
CA VAL A 14 -1.98 -3.42 7.32
C VAL A 14 -2.92 -2.22 7.21
N GLU A 15 -3.39 -1.68 8.34
CA GLU A 15 -4.27 -0.52 8.35
C GLU A 15 -3.61 0.75 7.80
N GLN A 16 -2.34 0.99 8.09
CA GLN A 16 -1.65 2.20 7.61
C GLN A 16 -1.45 2.16 6.09
N TYR A 17 -1.23 0.97 5.51
CA TYR A 17 -1.22 0.79 4.05
C TYR A 17 -2.62 1.05 3.48
N LEU A 18 -3.67 0.46 4.06
CA LEU A 18 -5.05 0.66 3.61
C LEU A 18 -5.58 2.10 3.83
N LEU A 19 -5.15 2.80 4.89
CA LEU A 19 -5.46 4.20 5.18
C LEU A 19 -4.68 5.15 4.27
N PHE A 20 -3.40 4.85 3.98
CA PHE A 20 -2.63 5.56 2.96
C PHE A 20 -3.28 5.38 1.58
N GLU A 21 -3.74 4.18 1.23
CA GLU A 21 -4.47 3.92 -0.03
C GLU A 21 -5.86 4.61 -0.06
N ARG A 22 -6.48 4.90 1.09
CA ARG A 22 -7.68 5.76 1.19
C ARG A 22 -7.37 7.25 1.04
N GLY A 23 -6.16 7.71 1.39
CA GLY A 23 -5.75 9.11 1.35
C GLY A 23 -4.95 9.53 0.11
N ALA A 24 -4.47 8.60 -0.73
CA ALA A 24 -3.60 8.87 -1.87
C ALA A 24 -4.29 9.50 -3.11
N GLY A 25 -5.35 10.29 -2.91
CA GLY A 25 -5.73 11.33 -3.86
C GLY A 25 -4.73 12.48 -3.75
N ARG A 26 -4.38 13.13 -4.88
CA ARG A 26 -3.32 14.15 -5.05
C ARG A 26 -3.25 15.31 -4.02
N GLY A 27 -4.16 15.41 -3.04
CA GLY A 27 -4.17 16.44 -2.00
C GLY A 27 -3.54 16.07 -0.65
N ALA A 28 -3.53 14.80 -0.21
CA ALA A 28 -3.20 14.52 1.21
C ALA A 28 -1.70 14.61 1.55
N ALA A 29 -0.82 14.31 0.60
CA ALA A 29 0.63 14.49 0.79
C ALA A 29 1.01 15.98 0.66
N ASP A 30 0.36 16.71 -0.25
CA ASP A 30 0.61 18.13 -0.45
C ASP A 30 0.03 18.97 0.70
N GLU A 31 -1.10 18.59 1.32
CA GLU A 31 -1.59 19.22 2.56
C GLU A 31 -0.70 18.91 3.77
N ALA A 32 -0.18 17.68 3.90
CA ALA A 32 0.75 17.34 4.96
C ALA A 32 2.13 18.00 4.78
N VAL A 33 2.50 18.37 3.55
CA VAL A 33 3.73 19.13 3.23
C VAL A 33 3.48 20.64 3.33
N ALA A 34 2.30 21.15 2.96
CA ALA A 34 1.92 22.55 3.06
C ALA A 34 1.68 23.00 4.51
N ALA A 35 1.07 22.16 5.35
CA ALA A 35 0.87 22.45 6.78
C ALA A 35 2.20 22.53 7.57
N VAL A 36 3.29 21.97 7.03
CA VAL A 36 4.62 21.94 7.67
C VAL A 36 5.52 23.10 7.21
N ASN A 37 5.14 23.84 6.15
CA ASN A 37 5.91 24.96 5.58
C ASN A 37 5.33 26.35 5.93
N ALA A 38 4.37 26.45 6.86
CA ALA A 38 3.87 27.74 7.33
C ALA A 38 4.92 28.47 8.19
N PRO A 39 5.08 29.80 8.04
CA PRO A 39 6.03 30.59 8.83
C PRO A 39 5.71 30.53 10.33
N PRO A 40 6.72 30.61 11.21
CA PRO A 40 6.55 30.43 12.65
C PRO A 40 5.75 31.62 13.22
N GLY A 41 4.46 31.41 13.44
CA GLY A 41 3.59 32.46 13.98
C GLY A 41 2.10 32.14 14.02
N ASN A 42 1.61 31.22 13.18
CA ASN A 42 0.19 30.86 13.16
C ASN A 42 -0.01 29.35 13.43
N PHE A 43 0.15 28.95 14.69
CA PHE A 43 -0.31 27.64 15.15
C PHE A 43 -1.74 27.76 15.68
N LEU A 44 -2.72 27.47 14.81
CA LEU A 44 -4.02 27.01 15.29
C LEU A 44 -3.86 25.58 15.85
N PRO A 45 -4.64 25.19 16.88
CA PRO A 45 -4.42 23.94 17.61
C PRO A 45 -4.73 22.74 16.69
N MET A 46 -3.70 21.98 16.31
CA MET A 46 -3.84 20.73 15.58
C MET A 46 -4.41 19.64 16.51
N ASP A 47 -5.64 19.22 16.24
CA ASP A 47 -6.28 18.05 16.86
C ASP A 47 -5.72 16.72 16.31
N ARG A 48 -5.74 15.70 17.16
CA ARG A 48 -5.05 14.41 17.13
C ARG A 48 -5.68 13.42 16.15
N ARG A 49 -4.92 12.96 15.13
CA ARG A 49 -5.03 11.59 14.55
C ARG A 49 -4.04 11.24 13.42
N THR A 50 -2.88 11.87 13.31
CA THR A 50 -1.87 11.45 12.33
C THR A 50 -0.91 10.44 12.97
N PRO A 51 -0.82 9.18 12.48
CA PRO A 51 0.16 8.23 12.99
C PRO A 51 1.57 8.78 12.83
N ALA A 52 2.45 8.50 13.80
CA ALA A 52 3.84 8.90 13.71
C ALA A 52 4.44 8.36 12.40
N LEU A 53 4.91 9.27 11.54
CA LEU A 53 5.48 8.94 10.25
C LEU A 53 6.72 8.06 10.44
N ARG A 54 6.66 6.80 9.98
CA ARG A 54 7.79 5.87 9.99
C ARG A 54 8.59 5.96 8.69
N TRP A 55 9.86 5.61 8.74
CA TRP A 55 10.71 5.62 7.53
C TRP A 55 10.19 4.67 6.44
N GLN A 56 9.53 3.56 6.79
CA GLN A 56 8.90 2.66 5.82
C GLN A 56 7.87 3.37 4.95
N HIS A 57 7.11 4.33 5.51
CA HIS A 57 6.14 5.11 4.74
C HIS A 57 6.83 6.02 3.72
N LEU A 58 7.97 6.62 4.10
CA LEU A 58 8.77 7.44 3.18
C LEU A 58 9.34 6.60 2.03
N VAL A 59 9.81 5.38 2.33
CA VAL A 59 10.29 4.45 1.30
C VAL A 59 9.13 4.01 0.41
N GLN A 60 7.95 3.70 0.97
CA GLN A 60 6.79 3.26 0.19
C GLN A 60 6.33 4.37 -0.76
N TYR A 61 6.31 5.60 -0.29
CA TYR A 61 6.03 6.78 -1.12
C TYR A 61 7.02 6.88 -2.28
N ALA A 62 8.33 6.84 -2.00
CA ALA A 62 9.36 6.92 -3.03
C ALA A 62 9.26 5.77 -4.04
N VAL A 63 9.03 4.54 -3.57
CA VAL A 63 8.82 3.36 -4.42
C VAL A 63 7.61 3.54 -5.32
N ASN A 64 6.45 3.92 -4.77
CA ASN A 64 5.22 4.07 -5.55
C ASN A 64 5.39 5.09 -6.66
N HIS A 65 5.92 6.27 -6.34
CA HIS A 65 6.18 7.31 -7.35
C HIS A 65 7.23 6.88 -8.36
N ALA A 66 8.32 6.24 -7.94
CA ALA A 66 9.34 5.76 -8.87
C ALA A 66 8.79 4.71 -9.83
N VAL A 67 7.94 3.78 -9.37
CA VAL A 67 7.29 2.78 -10.25
C VAL A 67 6.34 3.47 -11.22
N ASN A 68 5.48 4.38 -10.74
CA ASN A 68 4.55 5.10 -11.61
C ASN A 68 5.29 5.89 -12.70
N ASP A 69 6.27 6.69 -12.29
CA ASP A 69 7.06 7.53 -13.18
C ASP A 69 7.89 6.65 -14.15
N PHE A 70 8.31 5.45 -13.75
CA PHE A 70 9.04 4.50 -14.62
C PHE A 70 8.18 3.98 -15.76
N TYR A 71 6.92 3.59 -15.50
CA TYR A 71 6.01 3.17 -16.56
C TYR A 71 5.45 4.34 -17.39
N ALA A 72 5.55 5.58 -16.90
CA ALA A 72 5.30 6.76 -17.73
C ALA A 72 6.42 7.06 -18.75
N LEU A 73 7.63 6.50 -18.57
CA LEU A 73 8.72 6.66 -19.54
C LEU A 73 8.46 5.85 -20.81
N PRO A 74 8.98 6.28 -21.97
CA PRO A 74 9.07 5.43 -23.15
C PRO A 74 9.82 4.13 -22.85
N ARG A 75 9.38 3.01 -23.43
CA ARG A 75 9.99 1.68 -23.21
C ARG A 75 11.51 1.65 -23.41
N THR A 76 12.03 2.40 -24.38
CA THR A 76 13.48 2.51 -24.66
C THR A 76 14.27 3.21 -23.55
N ALA A 77 13.61 3.97 -22.68
CA ALA A 77 14.22 4.67 -21.55
C ALA A 77 13.99 3.95 -20.20
N ARG A 78 13.35 2.77 -20.21
CA ARG A 78 13.05 1.97 -19.01
C ARG A 78 14.22 1.04 -18.69
N ASP A 79 15.26 1.59 -18.07
CA ASP A 79 16.42 0.84 -17.61
C ASP A 79 16.67 0.98 -16.10
N ALA A 80 17.64 0.23 -15.57
CA ALA A 80 17.99 0.32 -14.16
C ALA A 80 18.40 1.75 -13.75
N LYS A 81 19.13 2.49 -14.60
CA LYS A 81 19.56 3.86 -14.31
C LYS A 81 18.36 4.79 -14.11
N ALA A 82 17.30 4.62 -14.90
CA ALA A 82 16.06 5.35 -14.76
C ALA A 82 15.42 5.10 -13.38
N VAL A 83 15.38 3.86 -12.90
CA VAL A 83 14.87 3.53 -11.56
C VAL A 83 15.65 4.25 -10.47
N HIS A 84 16.98 4.22 -10.52
CA HIS A 84 17.81 4.95 -9.56
C HIS A 84 17.51 6.45 -9.58
N ARG A 85 17.49 7.09 -10.75
CA ARG A 85 17.19 8.52 -10.90
C ARG A 85 15.80 8.89 -10.37
N LEU A 86 14.78 8.09 -10.70
CA LEU A 86 13.41 8.34 -10.27
C LEU A 86 13.25 8.18 -8.76
N LEU A 87 13.88 7.17 -8.17
CA LEU A 87 13.87 6.97 -6.73
C LEU A 87 14.59 8.11 -6.01
N GLU A 88 15.75 8.53 -6.51
CA GLU A 88 16.52 9.67 -5.97
C GLU A 88 15.69 10.95 -5.94
N ALA A 89 14.96 11.28 -7.01
CA ALA A 89 14.11 12.47 -7.10
C ALA A 89 12.97 12.48 -6.07
N ARG A 90 12.57 11.31 -5.57
CA ARG A 90 11.46 11.15 -4.60
C ARG A 90 11.93 10.75 -3.20
N TRP A 91 13.23 10.58 -3.00
CA TRP A 91 13.76 10.10 -1.73
C TRP A 91 13.73 11.21 -0.68
N SER A 92 13.21 10.89 0.51
CA SER A 92 13.08 11.88 1.57
C SER A 92 14.43 12.33 2.13
N ASN A 93 14.56 13.62 2.43
CA ASN A 93 15.70 14.18 3.18
C ASN A 93 15.60 13.95 4.70
N ARG A 94 14.50 13.36 5.21
CA ARG A 94 14.24 13.12 6.64
C ARG A 94 15.00 11.91 7.19
N ALA A 95 16.33 11.95 7.11
CA ALA A 95 17.19 10.85 7.54
C ALA A 95 17.05 10.49 9.04
N TYR A 96 16.63 11.45 9.88
CA TYR A 96 16.43 11.22 11.32
C TYR A 96 15.36 10.16 11.62
N LEU A 97 14.36 9.97 10.75
CA LEU A 97 13.31 8.95 10.92
C LEU A 97 13.80 7.51 10.77
N PHE A 98 15.02 7.32 10.26
CA PHE A 98 15.65 6.01 10.10
C PHE A 98 16.42 5.58 11.36
N GLY A 99 16.52 6.45 12.38
CA GLY A 99 17.21 6.22 13.64
C GLY A 99 18.74 6.34 13.54
N MET A 100 19.34 5.90 12.43
CA MET A 100 20.79 5.99 12.20
C MET A 100 21.09 6.38 10.75
N LYS A 101 22.10 7.25 10.55
CA LYS A 101 22.55 7.69 9.21
C LYS A 101 22.96 6.51 8.33
N GLN A 102 23.62 5.49 8.89
CA GLN A 102 24.00 4.29 8.15
C GLN A 102 22.77 3.56 7.60
N ARG A 103 21.71 3.42 8.41
CA ARG A 103 20.45 2.79 7.96
C ARG A 103 19.83 3.57 6.82
N TYR A 104 19.81 4.89 6.87
CA TYR A 104 19.29 5.73 5.78
C TYR A 104 19.99 5.43 4.45
N VAL A 105 21.33 5.39 4.45
CA VAL A 105 22.12 5.12 3.24
C VAL A 105 21.91 3.67 2.76
N THR A 106 21.95 2.70 3.67
CA THR A 106 21.74 1.29 3.32
C THR A 106 20.34 1.05 2.76
N VAL A 107 19.29 1.56 3.41
CA VAL A 107 17.91 1.40 2.95
C VAL A 107 17.74 2.03 1.57
N LYS A 108 18.33 3.20 1.32
CA LYS A 108 18.29 3.85 0.00
C LYS A 108 18.92 2.99 -1.09
N SER A 109 20.15 2.52 -0.85
CA SER A 109 20.89 1.69 -1.80
C SER A 109 20.19 0.36 -2.07
N GLU A 110 19.74 -0.34 -1.04
CA GLU A 110 19.03 -1.61 -1.17
C GLU A 110 17.69 -1.45 -1.89
N THR A 111 16.92 -0.39 -1.57
CA THR A 111 15.66 -0.09 -2.27
C THR A 111 15.93 0.09 -3.76
N ALA A 112 16.91 0.91 -4.12
CA ALA A 112 17.23 1.18 -5.52
C ALA A 112 17.66 -0.09 -6.27
N ASN A 113 18.57 -0.87 -5.70
CA ASN A 113 19.07 -2.10 -6.32
C ASN A 113 17.95 -3.13 -6.54
N ARG A 114 17.09 -3.33 -5.53
CA ARG A 114 16.03 -4.35 -5.58
C ARG A 114 14.86 -3.92 -6.43
N LEU A 115 14.48 -2.64 -6.39
CA LEU A 115 13.46 -2.10 -7.28
C LEU A 115 13.91 -2.18 -8.74
N SER A 116 15.17 -1.85 -9.03
CA SER A 116 15.76 -2.02 -10.37
C SER A 116 15.63 -3.45 -10.87
N ARG A 117 15.89 -4.45 -10.03
CA ARG A 117 15.70 -5.87 -10.40
C ARG A 117 14.24 -6.21 -10.71
N PHE A 118 13.28 -5.66 -9.96
CA PHE A 118 11.87 -5.94 -10.22
C PHE A 118 11.35 -5.30 -11.51
N LEU A 119 11.87 -4.12 -11.86
CA LEU A 119 11.37 -3.33 -12.98
C LEU A 119 12.15 -3.55 -14.28
N ALA A 120 13.48 -3.65 -14.22
CA ALA A 120 14.34 -3.79 -15.40
C ALA A 120 14.71 -5.25 -15.73
N GLY A 121 14.36 -6.21 -14.87
CA GLY A 121 14.76 -7.62 -15.00
C GLY A 121 13.73 -8.56 -15.66
N GLY A 122 12.68 -8.04 -16.31
CA GLY A 122 11.58 -8.85 -16.89
C GLY A 122 11.55 -8.83 -18.43
N ALA A 123 11.35 -10.01 -19.04
CA ALA A 123 11.28 -10.23 -20.48
C ALA A 123 9.90 -9.90 -21.08
N GLU A 124 9.94 -9.46 -22.35
CA GLU A 124 8.90 -9.35 -23.38
C GLU A 124 7.47 -8.93 -22.97
N ASN A 125 7.08 -7.73 -23.41
CA ASN A 125 5.69 -7.20 -23.45
C ASN A 125 5.05 -6.76 -22.12
N ASP A 126 5.66 -5.84 -21.37
CA ASP A 126 5.10 -5.37 -20.10
C ASP A 126 4.66 -3.89 -20.13
N GLU A 127 3.69 -3.52 -20.98
CA GLU A 127 2.96 -2.26 -20.73
C GLU A 127 1.81 -2.60 -19.77
N PRO A 128 1.73 -1.96 -18.60
CA PRO A 128 0.56 -2.10 -17.76
C PRO A 128 -0.65 -1.49 -18.48
N ILE A 129 -1.78 -2.19 -18.45
CA ILE A 129 -3.06 -1.63 -18.89
C ILE A 129 -3.64 -0.67 -17.84
N LEU A 130 -3.24 -0.80 -16.58
CA LEU A 130 -3.55 0.15 -15.49
C LEU A 130 -2.29 0.39 -14.67
N SER A 131 -2.00 1.66 -14.35
CA SER A 131 -0.89 2.07 -13.50
C SER A 131 -1.37 3.04 -12.44
N PHE A 132 -1.20 2.68 -11.17
CA PHE A 132 -1.59 3.48 -9.99
C PHE A 132 -3.02 4.01 -10.05
N GLU A 133 -3.95 3.13 -10.44
CA GLU A 133 -5.38 3.45 -10.54
C GLU A 133 -6.15 2.96 -9.32
N ARG A 134 -6.95 3.85 -8.73
CA ARG A 134 -7.84 3.50 -7.63
C ARG A 134 -9.16 3.00 -8.17
N VAL A 135 -9.50 1.77 -7.79
CA VAL A 135 -10.76 1.12 -8.17
C VAL A 135 -11.62 0.97 -6.92
N SER A 136 -12.86 1.43 -7.01
CA SER A 136 -13.89 1.25 -5.99
C SER A 136 -15.04 0.46 -6.58
N THR A 137 -15.57 -0.51 -5.83
CA THR A 137 -16.69 -1.33 -6.28
C THR A 137 -17.55 -1.78 -5.10
N PRO A 138 -18.89 -1.81 -5.23
CA PRO A 138 -19.74 -2.45 -4.25
C PRO A 138 -19.48 -3.97 -4.23
N VAL A 139 -19.43 -4.56 -3.04
CA VAL A 139 -19.36 -6.01 -2.83
C VAL A 139 -20.61 -6.45 -2.07
N PRO A 140 -21.65 -6.91 -2.79
CA PRO A 140 -22.96 -7.23 -2.21
C PRO A 140 -22.90 -8.24 -1.07
N GLU A 141 -22.04 -9.26 -1.17
CA GLU A 141 -21.86 -10.32 -0.17
C GLU A 141 -21.32 -9.80 1.16
N LEU A 142 -20.68 -8.63 1.15
CA LEU A 142 -20.17 -7.95 2.33
C LEU A 142 -21.06 -6.77 2.75
N ARG A 143 -22.03 -6.37 1.92
CA ARG A 143 -22.84 -5.15 2.06
C ARG A 143 -21.98 -3.90 2.28
N LYS A 144 -20.84 -3.82 1.57
CA LYS A 144 -19.84 -2.76 1.71
C LYS A 144 -19.30 -2.36 0.34
N GLU A 145 -18.84 -1.12 0.24
CA GLU A 145 -17.97 -0.70 -0.86
C GLU A 145 -16.52 -1.02 -0.49
N LEU A 146 -15.81 -1.71 -1.39
CA LEU A 146 -14.39 -1.96 -1.26
C LEU A 146 -13.63 -1.11 -2.27
N ALA A 147 -12.46 -0.64 -1.86
CA ALA A 147 -11.58 0.10 -2.73
C ALA A 147 -10.13 -0.37 -2.59
N MET A 148 -9.41 -0.37 -3.71
CA MET A 148 -8.01 -0.76 -3.79
C MET A 148 -7.30 0.09 -4.85
N LEU A 149 -6.11 0.58 -4.55
CA LEU A 149 -5.26 1.24 -5.54
C LEU A 149 -4.40 0.17 -6.22
N TYR A 150 -4.65 -0.15 -7.48
CA TYR A 150 -3.82 -1.09 -8.22
C TYR A 150 -2.52 -0.40 -8.61
N HIS A 151 -1.37 -0.95 -8.21
CA HIS A 151 -0.08 -0.36 -8.62
C HIS A 151 0.14 -0.61 -10.11
N LEU A 152 0.05 -1.86 -10.55
CA LEU A 152 0.10 -2.23 -11.96
C LEU A 152 -0.86 -3.38 -12.24
N VAL A 153 -1.53 -3.33 -13.39
CA VAL A 153 -2.30 -4.45 -13.95
C VAL A 153 -1.83 -4.69 -15.36
N PHE A 154 -1.56 -5.95 -15.69
CA PHE A 154 -1.17 -6.37 -17.04
C PHE A 154 -2.24 -7.28 -17.65
N ALA A 155 -2.42 -7.15 -18.96
CA ALA A 155 -3.28 -8.05 -19.72
C ALA A 155 -2.63 -9.44 -19.86
N SER A 156 -3.45 -10.48 -19.93
CA SER A 156 -3.05 -11.79 -20.45
C SER A 156 -2.76 -11.69 -21.94
N LYS A 157 -2.21 -12.76 -22.51
CA LYS A 157 -2.13 -12.93 -23.97
C LYS A 157 -3.51 -12.88 -24.66
N GLU A 158 -4.59 -13.05 -23.91
CA GLU A 158 -5.99 -13.01 -24.38
C GLU A 158 -6.64 -11.63 -24.18
N GLY A 159 -5.89 -10.62 -23.70
CA GLY A 159 -6.35 -9.22 -23.58
C GLY A 159 -7.12 -8.88 -22.30
N SER A 160 -7.32 -9.84 -21.40
CA SER A 160 -8.00 -9.63 -20.11
C SER A 160 -7.05 -9.27 -18.97
N PRO A 161 -7.42 -8.39 -18.01
CA PRO A 161 -6.62 -8.12 -16.81
C PRO A 161 -6.36 -9.42 -16.05
N SER A 162 -5.10 -9.86 -16.08
CA SER A 162 -4.71 -11.19 -15.64
C SER A 162 -3.65 -11.16 -14.55
N ILE A 163 -2.79 -10.14 -14.56
CA ILE A 163 -1.70 -10.04 -13.59
C ILE A 163 -1.83 -8.73 -12.83
N VAL A 164 -2.10 -8.84 -11.53
CA VAL A 164 -2.05 -7.72 -10.59
C VAL A 164 -0.68 -7.71 -9.93
N ARG A 165 0.08 -6.62 -10.05
CA ARG A 165 1.39 -6.48 -9.41
C ARG A 165 1.34 -5.36 -8.39
N LYS A 166 1.67 -5.68 -7.13
CA LYS A 166 1.75 -4.76 -5.99
C LYS A 166 3.19 -4.66 -5.51
N PHE A 167 3.57 -3.47 -5.05
CA PHE A 167 4.88 -3.20 -4.48
C PHE A 167 4.71 -2.81 -3.01
N ILE A 168 5.35 -3.51 -2.11
CA ILE A 168 5.31 -3.23 -0.67
C ILE A 168 6.71 -3.11 -0.11
N VAL A 169 6.91 -2.21 0.84
CA VAL A 169 8.19 -2.08 1.56
C VAL A 169 8.31 -3.16 2.63
N ASP A 170 7.22 -3.46 3.33
CA ASP A 170 7.15 -4.50 4.33
C ASP A 170 6.97 -5.89 3.69
N ASP A 171 7.35 -6.96 4.39
CA ASP A 171 7.25 -8.34 3.90
C ASP A 171 6.59 -9.29 4.93
N ARG A 172 5.64 -8.75 5.68
CA ARG A 172 4.80 -9.51 6.60
C ARG A 172 3.73 -10.29 5.86
N GLU A 173 3.51 -11.53 6.29
CA GLU A 173 2.59 -12.45 5.65
C GLU A 173 1.15 -11.98 5.69
N GLU A 174 0.72 -11.44 6.84
CA GLU A 174 -0.64 -10.96 7.06
C GLU A 174 -0.98 -9.78 6.13
N LEU A 175 0.01 -8.95 5.82
CA LEU A 175 -0.15 -7.88 4.83
C LEU A 175 -0.31 -8.45 3.42
N ARG A 176 0.49 -9.45 3.05
CA ARG A 176 0.40 -10.08 1.73
C ARG A 176 -0.95 -10.78 1.55
N GLU A 177 -1.39 -11.55 2.54
CA GLU A 177 -2.70 -12.22 2.53
C GLU A 177 -3.85 -11.22 2.40
N ALA A 178 -3.82 -10.13 3.19
CA ALA A 178 -4.82 -9.08 3.08
C ALA A 178 -4.87 -8.44 1.69
N ILE A 179 -3.70 -8.18 1.08
CA ILE A 179 -3.61 -7.64 -0.29
C ILE A 179 -4.18 -8.64 -1.30
N VAL A 180 -3.87 -9.93 -1.18
CA VAL A 180 -4.36 -10.98 -2.09
C VAL A 180 -5.88 -11.07 -2.02
N HIS A 181 -6.45 -11.17 -0.82
CA HIS A 181 -7.90 -11.27 -0.65
C HIS A 181 -8.63 -10.00 -1.13
N MET A 182 -8.08 -8.81 -0.85
CA MET A 182 -8.61 -7.56 -1.39
C MET A 182 -8.56 -7.51 -2.91
N ALA A 183 -7.44 -7.90 -3.53
CA ALA A 183 -7.29 -7.92 -4.98
C ALA A 183 -8.31 -8.86 -5.62
N VAL A 184 -8.53 -10.04 -5.05
CA VAL A 184 -9.53 -11.01 -5.51
C VAL A 184 -10.94 -10.42 -5.44
N ALA A 185 -11.34 -9.92 -4.27
CA ALA A 185 -12.70 -9.42 -4.06
C ALA A 185 -12.99 -8.19 -4.94
N VAL A 186 -12.07 -7.23 -5.01
CA VAL A 186 -12.23 -6.03 -5.84
C VAL A 186 -12.18 -6.39 -7.33
N SER A 187 -11.28 -7.26 -7.78
CA SER A 187 -11.17 -7.60 -9.20
C SER A 187 -12.42 -8.31 -9.71
N MET A 188 -12.95 -9.28 -8.96
CA MET A 188 -14.18 -9.96 -9.36
C MET A 188 -15.35 -8.99 -9.51
N ASN A 189 -15.53 -8.09 -8.53
CA ASN A 189 -16.66 -7.18 -8.51
C ASN A 189 -16.49 -5.96 -9.45
N ALA A 190 -15.26 -5.52 -9.73
CA ALA A 190 -15.00 -4.37 -10.60
C ALA A 190 -14.82 -4.77 -12.07
N PHE A 191 -14.20 -5.93 -12.34
CA PHE A 191 -13.83 -6.36 -13.69
C PHE A 191 -14.58 -7.61 -14.16
N GLY A 192 -15.44 -8.20 -13.31
CA GLY A 192 -16.20 -9.41 -13.63
C GLY A 192 -15.35 -10.68 -13.71
N GLN A 193 -14.08 -10.64 -13.32
CA GLN A 193 -13.16 -11.76 -13.42
C GLN A 193 -12.09 -11.78 -12.33
N LEU A 194 -11.58 -12.97 -12.03
CA LEU A 194 -10.46 -13.15 -11.09
C LEU A 194 -9.12 -12.86 -11.77
N PRO A 195 -8.17 -12.23 -11.05
CA PRO A 195 -6.84 -12.03 -11.59
C PRO A 195 -6.10 -13.38 -11.60
N GLN A 196 -5.74 -13.90 -12.78
CA GLN A 196 -5.04 -15.19 -12.91
C GLN A 196 -3.80 -15.28 -12.00
N ARG A 197 -3.11 -14.16 -11.78
CA ARG A 197 -1.93 -14.07 -10.95
C ARG A 197 -1.87 -12.75 -10.18
N ILE A 198 -1.56 -12.82 -8.90
CA ILE A 198 -1.23 -11.66 -8.05
C ILE A 198 0.23 -11.76 -7.66
N GLU A 199 1.00 -10.74 -7.96
CA GLU A 199 2.42 -10.63 -7.67
C GLU A 199 2.65 -9.54 -6.61
N ILE A 200 3.26 -9.91 -5.48
CA ILE A 200 3.64 -8.97 -4.44
C ILE A 200 5.17 -8.88 -4.41
N CYS A 201 5.68 -7.72 -4.83
CA CYS A 201 7.10 -7.39 -4.84
C CYS A 201 7.47 -6.68 -3.53
N SER A 202 8.08 -7.42 -2.62
CA SER A 202 8.54 -6.91 -1.32
C SER A 202 9.92 -6.28 -1.48
N VAL A 203 9.98 -4.94 -1.51
CA VAL A 203 11.18 -4.17 -1.85
C VAL A 203 12.30 -4.35 -0.83
N MET A 204 11.99 -4.32 0.47
CA MET A 204 13.01 -4.46 1.52
C MET A 204 13.44 -5.90 1.80
N SER A 205 12.82 -6.91 1.20
CA SER A 205 13.34 -8.29 1.20
C SER A 205 13.89 -8.70 -0.17
N GLY A 206 13.54 -7.98 -1.23
CA GLY A 206 13.89 -8.35 -2.60
C GLY A 206 13.14 -9.60 -3.10
N ARG A 207 12.11 -10.06 -2.38
CA ARG A 207 11.31 -11.24 -2.73
C ARG A 207 10.11 -10.86 -3.58
N ARG A 208 9.78 -11.73 -4.54
CA ARG A 208 8.53 -11.69 -5.31
C ARG A 208 7.68 -12.87 -4.89
N HIS A 209 6.52 -12.59 -4.30
CA HIS A 209 5.53 -13.59 -3.93
C HIS A 209 4.49 -13.68 -5.05
N VAL A 210 4.18 -14.90 -5.48
CA VAL A 210 3.29 -15.16 -6.60
C VAL A 210 2.12 -16.01 -6.12
N TYR A 211 0.92 -15.48 -6.26
CA TYR A 211 -0.33 -16.14 -5.89
C TYR A 211 -1.14 -16.37 -7.16
N ARG A 212 -1.66 -17.58 -7.36
CA ARG A 212 -2.56 -17.91 -8.47
C ARG A 212 -3.97 -18.06 -7.92
N THR A 213 -4.95 -17.51 -8.63
CA THR A 213 -6.35 -17.67 -8.24
C THR A 213 -6.97 -18.89 -8.91
N ASP A 214 -7.89 -19.50 -8.20
CA ASP A 214 -8.74 -20.61 -8.61
C ASP A 214 -10.22 -20.26 -8.34
N GLU A 215 -11.13 -21.16 -8.71
CA GLU A 215 -12.58 -21.00 -8.51
C GLU A 215 -12.99 -20.76 -7.04
N GLY A 216 -12.24 -21.32 -6.09
CA GLY A 216 -12.50 -21.15 -4.65
C GLY A 216 -11.92 -19.85 -4.05
N SER A 217 -11.11 -19.11 -4.81
CA SER A 217 -10.38 -17.96 -4.30
C SER A 217 -11.29 -16.82 -3.86
N LEU A 218 -12.41 -16.61 -4.57
CA LEU A 218 -13.40 -15.58 -4.22
C LEU A 218 -14.04 -15.86 -2.85
N ALA A 219 -14.51 -17.09 -2.63
CA ALA A 219 -15.12 -17.47 -1.37
C ALA A 219 -14.16 -17.26 -0.18
N ARG A 220 -12.90 -17.72 -0.32
CA ARG A 220 -11.86 -17.51 0.69
C ARG A 220 -11.59 -16.02 0.96
N ALA A 221 -11.58 -15.20 -0.08
CA ALA A 221 -11.39 -13.76 0.05
C ALA A 221 -12.54 -13.06 0.78
N LEU A 222 -13.78 -13.39 0.44
CA LEU A 222 -14.94 -12.81 1.11
C LEU A 222 -14.98 -13.21 2.59
N ASP A 223 -14.70 -14.46 2.91
CA ASP A 223 -14.65 -14.94 4.30
C ASP A 223 -13.53 -14.29 5.10
N TYR A 224 -12.34 -14.16 4.51
CA TYR A 224 -11.23 -13.41 5.11
C TYR A 224 -11.62 -11.96 5.40
N ILE A 225 -12.22 -11.25 4.42
CA ILE A 225 -12.61 -9.84 4.58
C ILE A 225 -13.72 -9.68 5.63
N ARG A 226 -14.63 -10.64 5.74
CA ARG A 226 -15.63 -10.68 6.83
C ARG A 226 -14.95 -10.81 8.18
N LEU A 227 -14.04 -11.78 8.32
CA LEU A 227 -13.34 -12.05 9.56
C LEU A 227 -12.58 -10.81 10.05
N ILE A 228 -11.72 -10.23 9.20
CA ILE A 228 -11.00 -9.01 9.58
C ILE A 228 -11.97 -7.86 9.86
N GLY A 229 -13.06 -7.75 9.11
CA GLY A 229 -14.09 -6.72 9.33
C GLY A 229 -14.78 -6.85 10.69
N THR A 230 -14.97 -8.08 11.19
CA THR A 230 -15.54 -8.33 12.53
C THR A 230 -14.55 -8.08 13.65
N CYS A 231 -13.28 -8.49 13.51
CA CYS A 231 -12.23 -8.17 14.47
C CYS A 231 -12.06 -6.65 14.65
N MET A 232 -12.15 -5.93 13.53
CA MET A 232 -12.08 -4.48 13.48
C MET A 232 -13.31 -3.79 14.07
N ALA A 233 -14.49 -4.41 14.04
CA ALA A 233 -15.71 -3.85 14.65
C ALA A 233 -15.80 -4.17 16.15
N GLY A 234 -15.28 -5.33 16.58
CA GLY A 234 -15.26 -5.76 17.99
C GLY A 234 -14.40 -4.87 18.88
N SER A 235 -13.30 -4.30 18.35
CA SER A 235 -12.45 -3.34 19.07
C SER A 235 -13.12 -1.98 19.32
N TYR A 236 -14.20 -1.64 18.60
CA TYR A 236 -14.98 -0.42 18.83
C TYR A 236 -16.13 -0.60 19.81
N THR A 237 -16.64 -1.83 20.00
CA THR A 237 -17.79 -2.10 20.88
C THR A 237 -17.45 -2.26 22.35
N GLU A 238 -16.21 -2.64 22.70
CA GLU A 238 -15.76 -2.71 24.11
C GLU A 238 -15.58 -1.33 24.78
N GLY A 239 -15.67 -0.23 24.01
CA GLY A 239 -15.64 1.14 24.53
C GLY A 239 -16.99 1.75 24.89
N ARG A 240 -18.12 1.01 24.78
CA ARG A 240 -19.48 1.59 24.91
C ARG A 240 -20.45 0.91 25.88
N LEU A 241 -19.96 0.12 26.83
CA LEU A 241 -20.78 -0.41 27.92
C LEU A 241 -20.17 -0.03 29.28
N ASN A 242 -20.29 1.23 29.67
CA ASN A 242 -20.34 1.63 31.09
C ASN A 242 -20.79 3.08 31.25
N CYS A 243 -22.05 3.34 30.90
CA CYS A 243 -22.85 4.44 31.43
C CYS A 243 -24.31 4.03 31.28
N ILE A 244 -24.81 3.18 32.18
CA ILE A 244 -26.20 3.09 32.66
C ILE A 244 -26.20 2.00 33.74
N ALA A 245 -26.65 2.37 34.94
CA ALA A 245 -27.12 1.57 36.07
C ALA A 245 -26.37 1.83 37.40
N HIS A 246 -27.13 2.50 38.28
CA HIS A 246 -27.01 2.76 39.72
C HIS A 246 -26.03 3.84 40.20
#